data_AF-A0A9X8H958-F1
#
_entry.id   AF-A0A9X8H958-F1
#
_cell.length_a   1.000
_cell.length_b   1.000
_cell.length_c   1.000
_cell.angle_alpha   90.00
_cell.angle_beta   90.00
_cell.angle_gamma   90.00
#
_symmetry.space_group_name_H-M   'P 1'
#
loop_
_entity.id
_entity.type
_entity.pdbx_description
1 polymer ?
#
loop_
_entity_poly.entity_id
_entity_poly.type
_entity_poly.pdbx_seq_one_letter_code
_entity_poly.pdbx_strand_id
1 'polypeptide(L)'
;FAHMGWLLTRKHPDVFTESRKINNRDLETDPIVQFQKRHYQVIGLGMCYGFPTIVGYVCFGSAWQGFWIGGVFRHVWLLHMTWCVNSVAHFFGYKPYDRNIRAVENLFVSIGAVGEGWHNYHHRYPTDYATSEFGLLYQWNPTKLFIEIMAAVGLAYDLKRSTTAAATRERLAIAIDQQVVKGILAPPTTPLQQALTWAVHTAKSTLFAT
;
A
#
# COMPACT_ATOMS: atom_id res chain seq x y z
N PHE A 1 10.77 -11.69 -3.55
CA PHE A 1 9.43 -12.31 -3.71
C PHE A 1 8.29 -11.29 -3.61
N ALA A 2 8.10 -10.60 -2.49
CA ALA A 2 6.90 -9.77 -2.22
C ALA A 2 6.64 -8.58 -3.17
N HIS A 3 7.64 -8.06 -3.87
CA HIS A 3 7.46 -6.97 -4.83
C HIS A 3 6.72 -7.45 -6.09
N MET A 4 7.37 -8.28 -6.92
CA MET A 4 6.76 -8.83 -8.15
C MET A 4 6.87 -10.35 -8.28
N GLY A 5 7.74 -11.01 -7.52
CA GLY A 5 8.06 -12.44 -7.73
C GLY A 5 6.85 -13.37 -7.50
N TRP A 6 5.91 -12.98 -6.65
CA TRP A 6 4.68 -13.73 -6.42
C TRP A 6 3.75 -13.76 -7.65
N LEU A 7 3.88 -12.79 -8.58
CA LEU A 7 3.14 -12.78 -9.85
C LEU A 7 3.78 -13.69 -10.90
N LEU A 8 5.06 -14.02 -10.73
CA LEU A 8 5.86 -14.82 -11.66
C LEU A 8 5.94 -16.30 -11.27
N THR A 9 5.26 -16.68 -10.20
CA THR A 9 5.30 -18.03 -9.62
C THR A 9 3.89 -18.54 -9.36
N ARG A 10 3.72 -19.87 -9.27
CA ARG A 10 2.45 -20.45 -8.84
C ARG A 10 2.24 -20.13 -7.35
N LYS A 11 1.01 -19.77 -7.00
CA LYS A 11 0.62 -19.56 -5.60
C LYS A 11 0.81 -20.86 -4.80
N HIS A 12 1.25 -20.72 -3.55
CA HIS A 12 1.35 -21.84 -2.61
C HIS A 12 -0.04 -22.47 -2.36
N PRO A 13 -0.15 -23.80 -2.19
CA PRO A 13 -1.42 -24.49 -1.92
C PRO A 13 -2.25 -23.85 -0.79
N ASP A 14 -1.58 -23.40 0.28
CA ASP A 14 -2.24 -22.77 1.43
C ASP A 14 -3.04 -21.51 1.06
N VAL A 15 -2.63 -20.78 0.01
CA VAL A 15 -3.40 -19.62 -0.45
C VAL A 15 -4.79 -20.06 -0.92
N PHE A 16 -4.90 -21.23 -1.54
CA PHE A 16 -6.20 -21.78 -1.96
C PHE A 16 -7.01 -22.33 -0.78
N THR A 17 -6.36 -22.96 0.21
CA THR A 17 -7.09 -23.49 1.37
C THR A 17 -7.63 -22.38 2.25
N GLU A 18 -6.83 -21.34 2.50
CA GLU A 18 -7.22 -20.23 3.37
C GLU A 18 -8.18 -19.26 2.66
N SER A 19 -8.00 -18.98 1.37
CA SER A 19 -8.92 -18.09 0.64
C SER A 19 -10.36 -18.63 0.58
N ARG A 20 -10.56 -19.95 0.59
CA ARG A 20 -11.90 -20.57 0.62
C ARG A 20 -12.65 -20.32 1.93
N LYS A 21 -11.94 -19.94 3.00
CA LYS A 21 -12.55 -19.62 4.30
C LYS A 21 -13.05 -18.16 4.35
N ILE A 22 -12.65 -17.33 3.39
CA ILE A 22 -13.01 -15.91 3.35
C ILE A 22 -14.40 -15.77 2.75
N ASN A 23 -15.30 -15.10 3.47
CA ASN A 23 -16.63 -14.74 2.96
C ASN A 23 -16.52 -13.53 2.03
N ASN A 24 -16.80 -13.73 0.74
CA ASN A 24 -16.78 -12.68 -0.29
C ASN A 24 -18.18 -12.40 -0.87
N ARG A 25 -19.24 -12.81 -0.15
CA ARG A 25 -20.62 -12.73 -0.65
C ARG A 25 -21.04 -11.31 -1.00
N ASP A 26 -20.56 -10.32 -0.25
CA ASP A 26 -20.76 -8.90 -0.52
C ASP A 26 -20.30 -8.54 -1.94
N LEU A 27 -19.08 -8.92 -2.32
CA LEU A 27 -18.52 -8.68 -3.65
C LEU A 27 -19.21 -9.50 -4.75
N GLU A 28 -19.66 -10.73 -4.43
CA GLU A 28 -20.38 -11.60 -5.37
C GLU A 28 -21.78 -11.08 -5.71
N THR A 29 -22.42 -10.40 -4.76
CA THR A 29 -23.77 -9.84 -4.95
C THR A 29 -23.77 -8.40 -5.47
N ASP A 30 -22.64 -7.70 -5.44
CA ASP A 30 -22.53 -6.33 -5.95
C ASP A 30 -22.57 -6.33 -7.51
N PRO A 31 -23.60 -5.72 -8.13
CA PRO A 31 -23.77 -5.75 -9.58
C PRO A 31 -22.69 -4.96 -10.33
N ILE A 32 -22.12 -3.91 -9.72
CA ILE A 32 -21.06 -3.09 -10.33
C ILE A 32 -19.76 -3.88 -10.36
N VAL A 33 -19.42 -4.56 -9.25
CA VAL A 33 -18.24 -5.43 -9.17
C VAL A 33 -18.37 -6.58 -10.17
N GLN A 34 -19.52 -7.24 -10.24
CA GLN A 34 -19.73 -8.36 -11.18
C GLN A 34 -19.72 -7.89 -12.65
N PHE A 35 -20.27 -6.71 -12.94
CA PHE A 35 -20.17 -6.11 -14.27
C PHE A 35 -18.70 -5.87 -14.66
N GLN A 36 -17.93 -5.21 -13.78
CA GLN A 36 -16.51 -4.96 -14.00
C GLN A 36 -15.73 -6.27 -14.19
N LYS A 37 -15.99 -7.29 -13.37
CA LYS A 37 -15.35 -8.61 -13.47
C LYS A 37 -15.64 -9.29 -14.81
N ARG A 38 -16.90 -9.25 -15.28
CA ARG A 38 -17.31 -9.85 -16.56
C ARG A 38 -16.67 -9.17 -17.77
N HIS A 39 -16.48 -7.86 -17.71
CA HIS A 39 -15.98 -7.05 -18.82
C HIS A 39 -14.53 -6.58 -18.61
N TYR A 40 -13.81 -7.17 -17.65
CA TYR A 40 -12.51 -6.67 -17.16
C TYR A 40 -11.48 -6.51 -18.26
N GLN A 41 -11.38 -7.46 -19.20
CA GLN A 41 -10.39 -7.39 -20.27
C GLN A 41 -10.63 -6.18 -21.17
N VAL A 42 -11.90 -5.93 -21.55
CA VAL A 42 -12.25 -4.81 -22.44
C VAL A 42 -12.11 -3.48 -21.71
N ILE A 43 -12.68 -3.36 -20.51
CA ILE A 43 -12.60 -2.12 -19.71
C ILE A 43 -11.16 -1.84 -19.31
N GLY A 44 -10.44 -2.85 -18.82
CA GLY A 44 -9.06 -2.74 -18.35
C GLY A 44 -8.10 -2.35 -19.47
N LEU A 45 -8.10 -3.07 -20.60
CA LEU A 45 -7.22 -2.72 -21.72
C LEU A 45 -7.63 -1.40 -22.38
N GLY A 46 -8.93 -1.16 -22.51
CA GLY A 46 -9.49 0.08 -23.07
C GLY A 46 -9.10 1.30 -22.25
N MET A 47 -9.32 1.28 -20.94
CA MET A 47 -8.99 2.42 -20.06
C MET A 47 -7.50 2.53 -19.77
N CYS A 48 -6.76 1.41 -19.71
CA CYS A 48 -5.33 1.46 -19.43
C CYS A 48 -4.52 1.93 -20.64
N TYR A 49 -4.85 1.49 -21.86
CA TYR A 49 -4.05 1.76 -23.05
C TYR A 49 -4.80 2.57 -24.11
N GLY A 50 -6.04 2.19 -24.43
CA GLY A 50 -6.83 2.88 -25.47
C GLY A 50 -7.14 4.34 -25.13
N PHE A 51 -7.61 4.60 -23.92
CA PHE A 51 -7.98 5.93 -23.47
C PHE A 51 -6.78 6.90 -23.47
N PRO A 52 -5.60 6.57 -22.89
CA PRO A 52 -4.43 7.43 -23.00
C PRO A 52 -3.95 7.64 -24.44
N THR A 53 -4.07 6.63 -25.32
CA THR A 53 -3.75 6.79 -26.75
C THR A 53 -4.65 7.82 -27.41
N ILE A 54 -5.97 7.75 -27.19
CA ILE A 54 -6.94 8.70 -27.75
C ILE A 54 -6.68 10.10 -27.20
N VAL A 55 -6.48 10.25 -25.89
CA VAL A 55 -6.16 11.54 -25.27
C VAL A 55 -4.84 12.10 -25.80
N GLY A 56 -3.81 11.26 -25.95
CA GLY A 56 -2.53 11.62 -26.56
C GLY A 56 -2.69 12.17 -27.98
N TYR A 57 -3.54 11.53 -28.79
CA TYR A 57 -3.84 12.00 -30.13
C TYR A 57 -4.62 13.31 -30.15
N VAL A 58 -5.74 13.39 -29.41
CA VAL A 58 -6.67 14.53 -29.45
C VAL A 58 -6.08 15.77 -28.78
N CYS A 59 -5.44 15.62 -27.62
CA CYS A 59 -4.96 16.77 -26.84
C CYS A 59 -3.51 17.15 -27.16
N PHE A 60 -2.69 16.20 -27.64
CA PHE A 60 -1.25 16.40 -27.82
C PHE A 60 -0.74 16.03 -29.23
N GLY A 61 -1.64 15.64 -30.15
CA GLY A 61 -1.30 15.34 -31.55
C GLY A 61 -0.54 14.03 -31.75
N SER A 62 -0.36 13.19 -30.72
CA SER A 62 0.43 11.96 -30.81
C SER A 62 -0.21 10.78 -30.07
N ALA A 63 -0.85 9.90 -30.85
CA ALA A 63 -1.32 8.60 -30.38
C ALA A 63 -0.17 7.74 -29.80
N TRP A 64 1.02 7.82 -30.43
CA TRP A 64 2.20 7.07 -30.03
C TRP A 64 2.67 7.44 -28.63
N GLN A 65 2.79 8.75 -28.34
CA GLN A 65 3.15 9.23 -27.01
C GLN A 65 2.06 8.90 -25.99
N GLY A 66 0.78 9.04 -26.36
CA GLY A 66 -0.34 8.65 -25.51
C GLY A 66 -0.29 7.18 -25.09
N PHE A 67 -0.01 6.28 -26.04
CA PHE A 67 0.12 4.85 -25.77
C PHE A 67 1.33 4.53 -24.87
N TRP A 68 2.53 4.95 -25.27
CA TRP A 68 3.76 4.53 -24.59
C TRP A 68 3.98 5.24 -23.26
N ILE A 69 3.72 6.54 -23.19
CA ILE A 69 3.95 7.32 -21.97
C ILE A 69 2.71 7.23 -21.07
N GLY A 70 1.55 7.61 -21.60
CA GLY A 70 0.30 7.67 -20.86
C GLY A 70 -0.31 6.30 -20.53
N GLY A 71 -0.07 5.30 -21.39
CA GLY A 71 -0.50 3.93 -21.17
C GLY A 71 0.58 3.10 -20.47
N VAL A 72 1.60 2.69 -21.22
CA VAL A 72 2.60 1.69 -20.80
C VAL A 72 3.46 2.17 -19.63
N PHE A 73 4.20 3.27 -19.78
CA PHE A 73 5.10 3.76 -18.75
C PHE A 73 4.34 4.10 -17.46
N ARG A 74 3.25 4.85 -17.56
CA ARG A 74 2.37 5.14 -16.41
C ARG A 74 1.89 3.85 -15.74
N HIS A 75 1.47 2.84 -16.50
CA HIS A 75 1.01 1.57 -15.92
C HIS A 75 2.13 0.83 -15.18
N VAL A 76 3.31 0.72 -15.77
CA VAL A 76 4.49 0.10 -15.14
C VAL A 76 4.88 0.85 -13.86
N TRP A 77 4.92 2.18 -13.91
CA TRP A 77 5.19 3.00 -12.74
C TRP A 77 4.19 2.75 -11.62
N LEU A 78 2.89 2.78 -11.93
CA LEU A 78 1.82 2.51 -10.96
C LEU A 78 1.97 1.12 -10.33
N LEU A 79 2.24 0.09 -11.14
CA LEU A 79 2.47 -1.26 -10.64
C LEU A 79 3.61 -1.30 -9.62
N HIS A 80 4.75 -0.68 -9.92
CA HIS A 80 5.88 -0.64 -8.98
C HIS A 80 5.56 0.11 -7.69
N MET A 81 4.84 1.24 -7.77
CA MET A 81 4.43 1.97 -6.57
C MET A 81 3.47 1.14 -5.72
N THR A 82 2.49 0.46 -6.32
CA THR A 82 1.59 -0.47 -5.61
C THR A 82 2.35 -1.64 -5.00
N TRP A 83 3.30 -2.23 -5.74
CA TRP A 83 4.09 -3.35 -5.23
C TRP A 83 5.06 -2.96 -4.11
N CYS A 84 5.44 -1.68 -4.00
CA CYS A 84 6.18 -1.17 -2.85
C CYS A 84 5.37 -1.26 -1.54
N VAL A 85 4.03 -1.24 -1.59
CA VAL A 85 3.19 -1.49 -0.40
C VAL A 85 3.43 -2.90 0.12
N ASN A 86 3.43 -3.90 -0.76
CA ASN A 86 3.66 -5.30 -0.37
C ASN A 86 5.13 -5.60 0.00
N SER A 87 6.08 -4.84 -0.56
CA SER A 87 7.51 -5.00 -0.24
C SER A 87 8.00 -3.96 0.76
N VAL A 88 8.34 -2.76 0.31
CA VAL A 88 9.01 -1.71 1.11
C VAL A 88 8.25 -1.43 2.41
N ALA A 89 6.91 -1.34 2.38
CA ALA A 89 6.10 -1.10 3.58
C ALA A 89 5.95 -2.32 4.52
N HIS A 90 6.72 -3.39 4.31
CA HIS A 90 6.89 -4.52 5.23
C HIS A 90 8.34 -4.70 5.71
N PHE A 91 9.28 -3.86 5.24
CA PHE A 91 10.70 -3.98 5.58
C PHE A 91 11.31 -2.70 6.14
N PHE A 92 10.99 -1.53 5.58
CA PHE A 92 11.71 -0.28 5.88
C PHE A 92 10.75 0.79 6.40
N GLY A 93 10.83 1.10 7.70
CA GLY A 93 9.94 2.08 8.30
C GLY A 93 9.80 1.92 9.81
N TYR A 94 8.82 2.62 10.39
CA TYR A 94 8.56 2.59 11.83
C TYR A 94 7.26 1.85 12.15
N LYS A 95 7.13 1.33 13.38
CA LYS A 95 5.99 0.53 13.83
C LYS A 95 5.32 1.13 15.07
N PRO A 96 4.61 2.25 14.92
CA PRO A 96 4.08 2.99 16.07
C PRO A 96 2.77 2.41 16.63
N TYR A 97 2.15 1.42 15.98
CA TYR A 97 0.89 0.82 16.42
C TYR A 97 1.00 -0.66 16.80
N ASP A 98 1.79 -1.44 16.07
CA ASP A 98 2.06 -2.84 16.40
C ASP A 98 3.47 -3.26 15.96
N ARG A 99 4.33 -3.56 16.94
CA ARG A 99 5.72 -3.97 16.70
C ARG A 99 5.87 -5.44 16.27
N ASN A 100 4.86 -6.26 16.50
CA ASN A 100 4.90 -7.71 16.30
C ASN A 100 4.59 -8.12 14.86
N ILE A 101 3.95 -7.23 14.10
CA ILE A 101 3.70 -7.41 12.66
C ILE A 101 4.87 -6.91 11.82
N ARG A 102 4.95 -7.36 10.56
CA ARG A 102 5.99 -6.92 9.62
C ARG A 102 5.71 -5.54 9.02
N ALA A 103 4.45 -5.16 8.85
CA ALA A 103 4.06 -3.89 8.24
C ALA A 103 4.64 -2.68 8.99
N VAL A 104 5.05 -1.66 8.24
CA VAL A 104 5.71 -0.44 8.73
C VAL A 104 5.10 0.79 8.09
N GLU A 105 5.19 1.93 8.77
CA GLU A 105 4.90 3.24 8.21
C GLU A 105 6.06 3.71 7.31
N ASN A 106 5.77 4.12 6.07
CA ASN A 106 6.76 4.59 5.12
C ASN A 106 6.22 5.74 4.25
N LEU A 107 6.80 6.94 4.42
CA LEU A 107 6.39 8.15 3.70
C LEU A 107 6.60 8.03 2.18
N PHE A 108 7.70 7.43 1.71
CA PHE A 108 7.96 7.29 0.27
C PHE A 108 6.95 6.39 -0.41
N VAL A 109 6.59 5.28 0.24
CA VAL A 109 5.50 4.43 -0.23
C VAL A 109 4.19 5.21 -0.22
N SER A 110 3.95 6.03 0.80
CA SER A 110 2.72 6.84 0.86
C SER A 110 2.63 7.84 -0.29
N ILE A 111 3.75 8.48 -0.66
CA ILE A 111 3.80 9.39 -1.81
C ILE A 111 3.50 8.64 -3.10
N GLY A 112 4.20 7.52 -3.34
CA GLY A 112 4.05 6.75 -4.58
C GLY A 112 2.69 6.05 -4.72
N ALA A 113 2.14 5.55 -3.62
CA ALA A 113 0.87 4.82 -3.55
C ALA A 113 -0.28 5.68 -2.99
N VAL A 114 -0.15 7.00 -3.02
CA VAL A 114 -1.23 7.97 -2.76
C VAL A 114 -1.94 7.78 -1.40
N GLY A 115 -1.18 7.52 -0.34
CA GLY A 115 -1.70 7.36 1.03
C GLY A 115 -1.49 5.98 1.64
N GLU A 116 -1.19 4.96 0.83
CA GLU A 116 -1.14 3.56 1.28
C GLU A 116 0.17 3.15 1.98
N GLY A 117 1.06 4.11 2.25
CA GLY A 117 2.34 3.85 2.94
C GLY A 117 2.25 3.76 4.45
N TRP A 118 1.10 4.11 5.04
CA TRP A 118 0.85 4.06 6.48
C TRP A 118 0.45 2.64 6.92
N HIS A 119 1.32 1.68 6.59
CA HIS A 119 0.94 0.28 6.52
C HIS A 119 0.91 -0.41 7.90
N ASN A 120 1.65 0.10 8.90
CA ASN A 120 1.54 -0.42 10.26
C ASN A 120 0.17 -0.09 10.86
N TYR A 121 -0.33 1.13 10.60
CA TYR A 121 -1.67 1.56 10.96
C TYR A 121 -2.72 0.71 10.24
N HIS A 122 -2.61 0.60 8.91
CA HIS A 122 -3.56 -0.16 8.09
C HIS A 122 -3.72 -1.61 8.58
N HIS A 123 -2.62 -2.31 8.85
CA HIS A 123 -2.68 -3.69 9.37
C HIS A 123 -3.25 -3.77 10.78
N ARG A 124 -3.08 -2.74 11.61
CA ARG A 124 -3.63 -2.69 12.97
C ARG A 124 -5.13 -2.34 12.98
N TYR A 125 -5.57 -1.47 12.06
CA TYR A 125 -6.93 -0.96 11.96
C TYR A 125 -7.48 -1.13 10.53
N PRO A 126 -7.68 -2.39 10.06
CA PRO A 126 -8.03 -2.66 8.66
C PRO A 126 -9.43 -2.16 8.26
N THR A 127 -10.29 -1.84 9.24
CA THR A 127 -11.63 -1.30 9.02
C THR A 127 -11.67 0.22 8.91
N ASP A 128 -10.55 0.91 9.17
CA ASP A 128 -10.49 2.37 9.09
C ASP A 128 -10.40 2.82 7.63
N TYR A 129 -11.34 3.64 7.18
CA TYR A 129 -11.45 4.06 5.78
C TYR A 129 -10.22 4.82 5.29
N ALA A 130 -9.51 5.48 6.20
CA ALA A 130 -8.48 6.44 5.85
C ALA A 130 -7.08 5.84 5.89
N THR A 131 -6.91 4.58 6.31
CA THR A 131 -5.63 3.85 6.32
C THR A 131 -4.47 4.52 7.09
N SER A 132 -4.71 5.63 7.80
CA SER A 132 -3.73 6.41 8.57
C SER A 132 -4.34 7.09 9.80
N GLU A 133 -3.55 7.45 10.82
CA GLU A 133 -4.05 8.18 12.01
C GLU A 133 -4.40 9.63 11.66
N PHE A 134 -3.56 10.29 10.87
CA PHE A 134 -3.68 11.72 10.55
C PHE A 134 -4.14 11.97 9.11
N GLY A 135 -4.42 13.24 8.78
CA GLY A 135 -4.78 13.69 7.43
C GLY A 135 -3.59 14.16 6.59
N LEU A 136 -3.88 14.58 5.36
CA LEU A 136 -2.93 14.91 4.28
C LEU A 136 -1.70 15.75 4.73
N LEU A 137 -1.91 16.72 5.63
CA LEU A 137 -0.86 17.65 6.07
C LEU A 137 0.20 17.01 6.96
N TYR A 138 -0.17 16.01 7.75
CA TYR A 138 0.74 15.33 8.70
C TYR A 138 1.16 13.96 8.20
N GLN A 139 0.23 13.27 7.53
CA GLN A 139 0.45 12.01 6.85
C GLN A 139 -0.07 12.19 5.43
N TRP A 140 0.85 12.31 4.47
CA TRP A 140 0.51 12.39 3.05
C TRP A 140 -0.49 11.28 2.71
N ASN A 141 -1.75 11.66 2.49
CA ASN A 141 -2.85 10.75 2.23
C ASN A 141 -3.94 11.45 1.40
N PRO A 142 -3.71 11.61 0.09
CA PRO A 142 -4.70 12.21 -0.80
C PRO A 142 -5.97 11.35 -0.96
N THR A 143 -5.85 10.02 -0.80
CA THR A 143 -7.01 9.10 -0.86
C THR A 143 -8.02 9.41 0.23
N LYS A 144 -7.57 9.63 1.47
CA LYS A 144 -8.42 10.11 2.56
C LYS A 144 -9.14 11.42 2.19
N LEU A 145 -8.41 12.42 1.71
CA LEU A 145 -8.99 13.71 1.34
C LEU A 145 -10.04 13.55 0.25
N PHE A 146 -9.78 12.72 -0.77
CA PHE A 146 -10.74 12.42 -1.81
C PHE A 146 -12.04 11.82 -1.23
N ILE A 147 -11.93 10.84 -0.34
CA ILE A 147 -13.10 10.22 0.32
C ILE A 147 -13.86 11.25 1.17
N GLU A 148 -13.16 12.11 1.92
CA GLU A 148 -13.78 13.18 2.71
C GLU A 148 -14.54 14.19 1.82
N ILE A 149 -14.00 14.54 0.64
CA ILE A 149 -14.70 15.37 -0.34
C ILE A 149 -15.94 14.64 -0.88
N MET A 150 -15.82 13.36 -1.25
CA MET A 150 -16.96 12.56 -1.70
C MET A 150 -18.05 12.47 -0.62
N ALA A 151 -17.66 12.35 0.64
CA ALA A 151 -18.61 12.36 1.75
C ALA A 151 -19.27 13.72 1.96
N ALA A 152 -18.51 14.81 1.83
CA ALA A 152 -19.05 16.17 1.92
C ALA A 152 -20.12 16.47 0.85
N VAL A 153 -19.99 15.88 -0.34
CA VAL A 153 -21.01 15.99 -1.42
C VAL A 153 -22.05 14.88 -1.40
N GLY A 154 -22.07 14.01 -0.38
CA GLY A 154 -23.07 12.96 -0.20
C GLY A 154 -22.88 11.70 -1.05
N LEU A 155 -21.73 11.55 -1.71
CA LEU A 155 -21.39 10.37 -2.52
C LEU A 155 -20.75 9.23 -1.70
N ALA A 156 -20.27 9.53 -0.49
CA ALA A 156 -19.77 8.55 0.47
C ALA A 156 -20.37 8.79 1.86
N TYR A 157 -20.54 7.73 2.64
CA TYR A 157 -21.11 7.78 3.99
C TYR A 157 -20.65 6.56 4.80
N ASP A 158 -21.02 6.49 6.08
CA ASP A 158 -20.59 5.45 7.03
C ASP A 158 -19.06 5.28 7.10
N LEU A 159 -18.34 6.41 7.09
CA LEU A 159 -16.88 6.44 7.16
C LEU A 159 -16.39 5.97 8.54
N LYS A 160 -15.78 4.79 8.59
CA LYS A 160 -15.28 4.19 9.84
C LYS A 160 -13.90 4.70 10.21
N ARG A 161 -13.74 5.16 11.46
CA ARG A 161 -12.47 5.61 12.03
C ARG A 161 -12.13 4.89 13.32
N SER A 162 -10.85 4.57 13.51
CA SER A 162 -10.35 4.02 14.76
C SER A 162 -10.33 5.10 15.85
N THR A 163 -10.98 4.83 16.97
CA THR A 163 -10.99 5.71 18.14
C THR A 163 -9.85 5.43 19.12
N THR A 164 -9.12 4.31 18.94
CA THR A 164 -8.09 3.84 19.88
C THR A 164 -6.66 4.02 19.36
N ALA A 165 -6.50 4.54 18.15
CA ALA A 165 -5.21 4.73 17.48
C ALA A 165 -4.20 5.51 18.32
N ALA A 166 -4.56 6.73 18.75
CA ALA A 166 -3.70 7.61 19.52
C ALA A 166 -3.24 6.96 20.84
N ALA A 167 -4.19 6.40 21.60
CA ALA A 167 -3.91 5.72 22.85
C ALA A 167 -3.02 4.48 22.65
N THR A 168 -3.20 3.73 21.56
CA THR A 168 -2.35 2.58 21.23
C THR A 168 -0.93 3.02 20.94
N ARG A 169 -0.75 4.08 20.13
CA ARG A 169 0.56 4.64 19.81
C ARG A 169 1.28 5.14 21.05
N GLU A 170 0.59 5.88 21.92
CA GLU A 170 1.14 6.40 23.16
C GLU A 170 1.59 5.28 24.11
N ARG A 171 0.74 4.28 24.35
CA ARG A 171 1.07 3.12 25.20
C ARG A 171 2.27 2.35 24.66
N LEU A 172 2.35 2.16 23.35
CA LEU A 172 3.47 1.46 22.74
C LEU A 172 4.77 2.28 22.88
N ALA A 173 4.71 3.60 22.67
CA ALA A 173 5.87 4.47 22.84
C ALA A 173 6.43 4.40 24.27
N ILE A 174 5.56 4.51 25.29
CA ILE A 174 5.94 4.38 26.70
C ILE A 174 6.56 3.00 26.99
N ALA A 175 5.94 1.93 26.49
CA ALA A 175 6.44 0.57 26.71
C ALA A 175 7.82 0.34 26.06
N ILE A 176 8.06 0.91 24.88
CA ILE A 176 9.37 0.86 24.21
C ILE A 176 10.40 1.65 25.01
N ASP A 177 10.08 2.88 25.41
CA ASP A 177 10.99 3.73 26.19
C ASP A 177 11.43 3.05 27.48
N GLN A 178 10.49 2.47 28.24
CA GLN A 178 10.79 1.69 29.44
C GLN A 178 11.71 0.49 29.16
N GLN A 179 11.58 -0.16 28.01
CA GLN A 179 12.46 -1.29 27.64
C GLN A 179 13.85 -0.82 27.19
N VAL A 180 13.95 0.34 26.54
CA VAL A 180 15.23 0.97 26.17
C VAL A 180 15.99 1.42 27.42
N VAL A 181 15.31 2.10 28.36
CA VAL A 181 15.91 2.52 29.64
C VAL A 181 16.40 1.33 30.46
N LYS A 182 15.69 0.20 30.42
CA LYS A 182 16.12 -1.06 31.07
C LYS A 182 17.25 -1.80 30.33
N GLY A 183 17.71 -1.29 29.18
CA GLY A 183 18.74 -1.94 28.35
C GLY A 183 18.28 -3.22 27.65
N ILE A 184 16.98 -3.51 27.63
CA ILE A 184 16.41 -4.71 27.01
C ILE A 184 16.34 -4.54 25.48
N LEU A 185 16.04 -3.32 25.02
CA LEU A 185 15.99 -2.98 23.60
C LEU A 185 17.03 -1.93 23.23
N ALA A 186 17.51 -2.06 22.00
CA ALA A 186 18.21 -0.97 21.33
C ALA A 186 17.24 0.19 21.02
N PRO A 187 17.74 1.44 20.98
CA PRO A 187 16.94 2.58 20.57
C PRO A 187 16.40 2.41 19.13
N PRO A 188 15.23 3.02 18.82
CA PRO A 188 14.64 2.93 17.49
C PRO A 188 15.58 3.47 16.40
N THR A 189 15.68 2.76 15.28
CA THR A 189 16.48 3.17 14.13
C THR A 189 15.62 3.87 13.07
N THR A 190 16.21 4.84 12.38
CA THR A 190 15.53 5.55 11.29
C THR A 190 15.36 4.64 10.07
N PRO A 191 14.39 4.92 9.17
CA PRO A 191 14.23 4.12 7.94
C PRO A 191 15.50 4.04 7.09
N LEU A 192 16.29 5.12 7.03
CA LEU A 192 17.57 5.14 6.32
C LEU A 192 18.60 4.19 6.96
N GLN A 193 18.69 4.19 8.30
CA GLN A 193 19.56 3.25 9.00
C GLN A 193 19.13 1.80 8.73
N GLN A 194 17.84 1.51 8.76
CA GLN A 194 17.32 0.17 8.45
C GLN A 194 17.68 -0.26 7.02
N ALA A 195 17.53 0.63 6.05
CA ALA A 195 17.89 0.37 4.64
C ALA A 195 19.39 0.11 4.47
N LEU A 196 20.24 0.93 5.10
CA LEU A 196 21.69 0.77 5.04
C LEU A 196 22.14 -0.55 5.70
N THR A 197 21.62 -0.86 6.89
CA THR A 197 21.92 -2.13 7.56
C THR A 197 21.52 -3.33 6.71
N TRP A 198 20.34 -3.29 6.09
CA TRP A 198 19.88 -4.35 5.19
C TRP A 198 20.76 -4.47 3.95
N ALA A 199 21.14 -3.34 3.32
CA ALA A 199 22.00 -3.35 2.13
C ALA A 199 23.37 -3.96 2.45
N VAL A 200 23.97 -3.58 3.57
CA VAL A 200 25.24 -4.16 4.05
C VAL A 200 25.10 -5.65 4.33
N HIS A 201 24.02 -6.07 4.99
CA HIS A 201 23.79 -7.48 5.30
C HIS A 201 23.58 -8.31 4.03
N THR A 202 22.78 -7.80 3.08
CA THR A 202 22.51 -8.45 1.80
C THR A 202 23.78 -8.55 0.96
N ALA A 203 24.58 -7.49 0.88
CA ALA A 203 25.86 -7.53 0.18
C ALA A 203 26.77 -8.61 0.76
N LYS A 204 26.87 -8.70 2.10
CA LYS A 204 27.64 -9.76 2.78
C LYS A 204 27.08 -11.15 2.47
N SER A 205 25.78 -11.38 2.63
CA SER A 205 25.17 -12.70 2.38
C SER A 205 25.30 -13.17 0.93
N THR A 206 25.36 -12.22 -0.02
CA THR A 206 25.53 -12.54 -1.45
C THR A 206 26.99 -12.80 -1.82
N LEU A 207 27.93 -12.11 -1.15
CA LEU A 207 29.38 -12.30 -1.35
C LEU A 207 29.95 -13.57 -0.69
N PHE A 208 29.28 -14.13 0.32
CA PHE A 208 29.70 -15.36 1.01
C PHE A 208 28.85 -16.59 0.65
N ALA A 209 27.99 -16.49 -0.37
CA ALA A 209 27.20 -17.61 -0.89
C ALA A 209 27.79 -18.26 -2.16
N THR A 210 29.06 -17.96 -2.46
CA THR A 210 29.90 -18.63 -3.47
C THR A 210 31.00 -19.42 -2.79
#